data_AF-A0A1G2YV63-F1
#
_entry.id   AF-A0A1G2YV63-F1
#
_cell.length_a   1.000
_cell.length_b   1.000
_cell.length_c   1.000
_cell.angle_alpha   90.00
_cell.angle_beta   90.00
_cell.angle_gamma   90.00
#
_symmetry.space_group_name_H-M   'P 1'
#
loop_
_entity.id
_entity.type
_entity.pdbx_description
1 polymer ?
#
loop_
_entity_poly.entity_id
_entity_poly.type
_entity_poly.pdbx_seq_one_letter_code
_entity_poly.pdbx_strand_id
1 'polypeptide(L)'
;MKFKRVIFAILIVSLISMGILHSQTTDTQEIDAVRNKSVLDSKDLQVIDNFLAKTIDDLIKTRDFTSIARTRTVILSNQSTQGQYAKQFSESAHKYISSGLQQAQTLPQERQFKIVLNLLILTDGLKDPRLADLAIAKLKDNNNVIRYWAVRCITNPGLISKLNIAEAANGRLARRITEELKQLLNSSPAPEDEILAVVTEFAAESILPETEILLKQIADIRIKQYADWSVKYELLDSAVLKSLANKINPADSNKSVDSARRIRDEPEIARCFAQLYSHIMQRYLKGQGLSDNNKQYLVSVLLEIEDKSLSKLLGKTPLNIKRAVEQNNLSLLGQEYERLFGNRTKAGELTSKLNIDYGTDANGRKLMAPQLLPDPPEIPKSPGEDTRKAGP
;
A
#
# COMPACT_ATOMS: atom_id res chain seq x y z
N MET A 1 21.29 -4.07 -0.15
CA MET A 1 19.83 -3.79 -0.19
C MET A 1 18.96 -4.83 -0.91
N LYS A 2 19.52 -5.77 -1.70
CA LYS A 2 18.75 -6.92 -2.21
C LYS A 2 18.41 -7.95 -1.12
N PHE A 3 19.21 -8.04 -0.05
CA PHE A 3 19.11 -9.10 0.96
C PHE A 3 17.84 -9.09 1.83
N LYS A 4 17.29 -7.93 2.23
CA LYS A 4 16.08 -7.87 3.08
C LYS A 4 14.77 -8.01 2.29
N ARG A 5 14.70 -7.49 1.06
CA ARG A 5 13.60 -7.79 0.11
C ARG A 5 13.65 -9.26 -0.31
N VAL A 6 14.85 -9.82 -0.46
CA VAL A 6 15.05 -11.25 -0.69
C VAL A 6 14.62 -12.06 0.53
N ILE A 7 14.83 -11.65 1.78
CA ILE A 7 14.36 -12.44 2.94
C ILE A 7 12.83 -12.40 3.11
N PHE A 8 12.17 -11.26 2.89
CA PHE A 8 10.70 -11.18 2.96
C PHE A 8 10.01 -11.83 1.74
N ALA A 9 10.59 -11.68 0.55
CA ALA A 9 10.14 -12.39 -0.64
C ALA A 9 10.49 -13.89 -0.59
N ILE A 10 11.62 -14.30 0.01
CA ILE A 10 11.95 -15.72 0.25
C ILE A 10 11.06 -16.29 1.34
N LEU A 11 10.55 -15.53 2.32
CA LEU A 11 9.53 -16.04 3.24
C LEU A 11 8.19 -16.24 2.54
N ILE A 12 7.81 -15.34 1.63
CA ILE A 12 6.57 -15.45 0.82
C ILE A 12 6.71 -16.51 -0.29
N VAL A 13 7.89 -16.70 -0.89
CA VAL A 13 8.19 -17.68 -1.95
C VAL A 13 8.59 -19.05 -1.37
N SER A 14 9.24 -19.13 -0.20
CA SER A 14 9.51 -20.41 0.49
C SER A 14 8.24 -21.02 1.09
N LEU A 15 7.22 -20.21 1.37
CA LEU A 15 5.87 -20.71 1.64
C LEU A 15 5.19 -21.31 0.40
N ILE A 16 5.71 -21.02 -0.80
CA ILE A 16 5.21 -21.52 -2.09
C ILE A 16 6.10 -22.67 -2.62
N SER A 17 7.29 -22.95 -2.06
CA SER A 17 8.27 -23.86 -2.67
C SER A 17 8.93 -24.88 -1.71
N MET A 18 8.15 -25.50 -0.81
CA MET A 18 8.62 -26.70 -0.11
C MET A 18 7.70 -27.89 -0.33
N GLY A 19 8.13 -28.74 -1.27
CA GLY A 19 8.36 -30.17 -1.05
C GLY A 19 7.19 -30.99 -0.52
N ILE A 20 6.64 -31.79 -1.43
CA ILE A 20 5.73 -32.90 -1.21
C ILE A 20 6.26 -33.83 -0.10
N LEU A 21 5.63 -33.81 1.07
CA LEU A 21 5.67 -34.92 2.01
C LEU A 21 4.26 -35.16 2.57
N HIS A 22 3.81 -36.39 2.34
CA HIS A 22 2.45 -36.90 2.47
C HIS A 22 1.91 -36.82 3.91
N SER A 23 0.77 -36.15 4.06
CA SER A 23 -0.33 -36.60 4.92
C SER A 23 -1.57 -35.75 4.62
N GLN A 24 -2.65 -36.45 4.22
CA GLN A 24 -4.00 -35.99 3.90
C GLN A 24 -4.12 -34.82 2.91
N THR A 25 -3.60 -35.03 1.70
CA THR A 25 -3.99 -34.26 0.52
C THR A 25 -5.49 -34.44 0.31
N THR A 26 -6.27 -33.36 0.27
CA THR A 26 -7.65 -33.40 -0.23
C THR A 26 -7.61 -34.12 -1.58
N ASP A 27 -8.41 -35.18 -1.76
CA ASP A 27 -8.50 -35.87 -3.04
C ASP A 27 -9.00 -34.88 -4.11
N THR A 28 -8.14 -34.56 -5.08
CA THR A 28 -8.45 -33.63 -6.17
C THR A 28 -8.92 -34.33 -7.44
N GLN A 29 -8.95 -35.67 -7.49
CA GLN A 29 -9.20 -36.40 -8.73
C GLN A 29 -10.55 -36.03 -9.37
N GLU A 30 -11.61 -35.94 -8.57
CA GLU A 30 -12.94 -35.60 -9.07
C GLU A 30 -13.00 -34.18 -9.61
N ILE A 31 -12.42 -33.21 -8.87
CA ILE A 31 -12.45 -31.82 -9.30
C ILE A 31 -11.53 -31.57 -10.50
N ASP A 32 -10.39 -32.27 -10.59
CA ASP A 32 -9.50 -32.23 -11.75
C ASP A 32 -10.20 -32.79 -12.99
N ALA A 33 -10.96 -33.88 -12.85
CA ALA A 33 -11.76 -34.44 -13.93
C ALA A 33 -12.85 -33.45 -14.41
N VAL A 34 -13.55 -32.82 -13.49
CA VAL A 34 -14.56 -31.79 -13.81
C VAL A 34 -13.93 -30.55 -14.45
N ARG A 35 -12.76 -30.10 -13.98
CA ARG A 35 -12.05 -28.92 -14.52
C ARG A 35 -11.69 -29.08 -15.99
N ASN A 36 -11.43 -30.31 -16.44
CA ASN A 36 -11.04 -30.62 -17.82
C ASN A 36 -12.23 -30.78 -18.78
N LYS A 37 -13.48 -30.72 -18.30
CA LYS A 37 -14.67 -30.79 -19.14
C LYS A 37 -14.96 -29.46 -19.82
N SER A 38 -15.42 -29.52 -21.07
CA SER A 38 -15.84 -28.34 -21.83
C SER A 38 -17.23 -27.82 -21.42
N VAL A 39 -18.13 -28.73 -21.08
CA VAL A 39 -19.51 -28.47 -20.64
C VAL A 39 -19.77 -29.25 -19.35
N LEU A 40 -20.35 -28.57 -18.37
CA LEU A 40 -20.66 -29.10 -17.05
C LEU A 40 -22.17 -29.34 -16.91
N ASP A 41 -22.53 -30.49 -16.36
CA ASP A 41 -23.88 -30.78 -15.89
C ASP A 41 -24.06 -30.45 -14.39
N SER A 42 -25.27 -30.65 -13.86
CA SER A 42 -25.56 -30.37 -12.45
C SER A 42 -24.71 -31.17 -11.47
N LYS A 43 -24.31 -32.40 -11.83
CA LYS A 43 -23.46 -33.25 -10.97
C LYS A 43 -22.04 -32.69 -10.94
N ASP A 44 -21.53 -32.22 -12.07
CA ASP A 44 -20.24 -31.55 -12.17
C ASP A 44 -20.19 -30.26 -11.32
N LEU A 45 -21.25 -29.45 -11.35
CA LEU A 45 -21.33 -28.26 -10.50
C LEU A 45 -21.33 -28.61 -9.00
N GLN A 46 -21.97 -29.72 -8.63
CA GLN A 46 -21.99 -30.21 -7.25
C GLN A 46 -20.60 -30.70 -6.79
N VAL A 47 -19.80 -31.31 -7.68
CA VAL A 47 -18.41 -31.67 -7.37
C VAL A 47 -17.58 -30.43 -6.98
N ILE A 48 -17.76 -29.31 -7.70
CA ILE A 48 -17.08 -28.04 -7.39
C ILE A 48 -17.53 -27.49 -6.03
N ASP A 49 -18.85 -27.47 -5.77
CA ASP A 49 -19.40 -27.00 -4.48
C ASP A 49 -18.89 -27.87 -3.32
N ASN A 50 -18.96 -29.19 -3.43
CA ASN A 50 -18.49 -30.13 -2.42
C ASN A 50 -16.98 -30.01 -2.14
N PHE A 51 -16.17 -29.81 -3.18
CA PHE A 51 -14.74 -29.59 -3.02
C PHE A 51 -14.46 -28.34 -2.17
N LEU A 52 -15.10 -27.22 -2.48
CA LEU A 52 -14.90 -25.98 -1.71
C LEU A 52 -15.48 -26.08 -0.31
N ALA A 53 -16.62 -26.74 -0.13
CA ALA A 53 -17.19 -27.02 1.19
C ALA A 53 -16.19 -27.75 2.09
N LYS A 54 -15.65 -28.87 1.58
CA LYS A 54 -14.73 -29.73 2.32
C LYS A 54 -13.40 -29.03 2.60
N THR A 55 -12.78 -28.43 1.59
CA THR A 55 -11.46 -27.79 1.74
C THR A 55 -11.49 -26.58 2.66
N ILE A 56 -12.57 -25.79 2.65
CA ILE A 56 -12.71 -24.65 3.56
C ILE A 56 -13.00 -25.13 4.99
N ASP A 57 -13.84 -26.16 5.16
CA ASP A 57 -14.07 -26.80 6.47
C ASP A 57 -12.77 -27.38 7.06
N ASP A 58 -11.96 -28.06 6.24
CA ASP A 58 -10.63 -28.55 6.61
C ASP A 58 -9.73 -27.39 7.05
N LEU A 59 -9.72 -26.26 6.32
CA LEU A 59 -8.95 -25.06 6.67
C LEU A 59 -9.35 -24.50 8.04
N ILE A 60 -10.64 -24.49 8.37
CA ILE A 60 -11.17 -23.98 9.65
C ILE A 60 -10.84 -24.92 10.83
N LYS A 61 -10.85 -26.23 10.58
CA LYS A 61 -10.60 -27.26 11.60
C LYS A 61 -9.12 -27.44 11.89
N THR A 62 -8.27 -27.26 10.88
CA THR A 62 -6.82 -27.45 10.96
C THR A 62 -6.16 -26.42 11.89
N ARG A 63 -5.15 -26.86 12.64
CA ARG A 63 -4.44 -26.01 13.63
C ARG A 63 -3.02 -25.65 13.22
N ASP A 64 -2.37 -26.48 12.41
CA ASP A 64 -1.00 -26.24 11.98
C ASP A 64 -0.93 -25.39 10.71
N PHE A 65 -0.01 -24.42 10.70
CA PHE A 65 0.11 -23.46 9.60
C PHE A 65 0.51 -24.12 8.27
N THR A 66 1.28 -25.21 8.32
CA THR A 66 1.76 -25.92 7.12
C THR A 66 0.60 -26.56 6.36
N SER A 67 -0.28 -27.28 7.05
CA SER A 67 -1.45 -27.91 6.43
C SER A 67 -2.44 -26.86 5.95
N ILE A 68 -2.66 -25.78 6.71
CA ILE A 68 -3.47 -24.64 6.24
C ILE A 68 -2.91 -24.04 4.94
N ALA A 69 -1.59 -23.82 4.88
CA ALA A 69 -0.95 -23.31 3.67
C ALA A 69 -1.13 -24.26 2.47
N ARG A 70 -0.97 -25.58 2.68
CA ARG A 70 -1.21 -26.60 1.65
C ARG A 70 -2.65 -26.59 1.15
N THR A 71 -3.64 -26.56 2.05
CA THR A 71 -5.05 -26.52 1.68
C THR A 71 -5.37 -25.28 0.84
N ARG A 72 -4.83 -24.10 1.20
CA ARG A 72 -4.98 -22.90 0.37
C ARG A 72 -4.36 -23.08 -1.00
N THR A 73 -3.15 -23.64 -1.10
CA THR A 73 -2.52 -23.92 -2.39
C THR A 73 -3.38 -24.84 -3.26
N VAL A 74 -3.96 -25.89 -2.68
CA VAL A 74 -4.87 -26.81 -3.38
C VAL A 74 -6.11 -26.09 -3.90
N ILE A 75 -6.72 -25.22 -3.09
CA ILE A 75 -7.87 -24.41 -3.55
C ILE A 75 -7.45 -23.50 -4.70
N LEU A 76 -6.36 -22.76 -4.55
CA LEU A 76 -5.89 -21.80 -5.56
C LEU A 76 -5.47 -22.47 -6.87
N SER A 77 -4.84 -23.65 -6.83
CA SER A 77 -4.44 -24.40 -8.03
C SER A 77 -5.62 -25.00 -8.80
N ASN A 78 -6.81 -25.04 -8.20
CA ASN A 78 -8.02 -25.56 -8.82
C ASN A 78 -8.89 -24.47 -9.46
N GLN A 79 -8.44 -23.21 -9.52
CA GLN A 79 -9.13 -22.20 -10.33
C GLN A 79 -9.09 -22.56 -11.83
N SER A 80 -10.15 -22.20 -12.56
CA SER A 80 -10.24 -22.37 -14.02
C SER A 80 -10.77 -21.10 -14.67
N THR A 81 -10.44 -20.91 -15.95
CA THR A 81 -11.01 -19.86 -16.80
C THR A 81 -12.23 -20.34 -17.61
N GLN A 82 -12.58 -21.64 -17.55
CA GLN A 82 -13.79 -22.18 -18.18
C GLN A 82 -15.04 -21.56 -17.53
N GLY A 83 -15.97 -21.05 -18.33
CA GLY A 83 -17.04 -20.15 -17.84
C GLY A 83 -17.96 -20.73 -16.77
N GLN A 84 -18.48 -21.95 -16.95
CA GLN A 84 -19.38 -22.60 -15.98
C GLN A 84 -18.66 -22.94 -14.67
N TYR A 85 -17.45 -23.50 -14.79
CA TYR A 85 -16.57 -23.84 -13.68
C TYR A 85 -16.19 -22.60 -12.89
N ALA A 86 -15.66 -21.57 -13.56
CA ALA A 86 -15.21 -20.33 -12.93
C ALA A 86 -16.35 -19.65 -12.17
N LYS A 87 -17.56 -19.66 -12.73
CA LYS A 87 -18.76 -19.14 -12.07
C LYS A 87 -19.11 -19.95 -10.83
N GLN A 88 -19.25 -21.27 -10.94
CA GLN A 88 -19.60 -22.13 -9.81
C GLN A 88 -18.55 -22.12 -8.71
N PHE A 89 -17.27 -22.14 -9.08
CA PHE A 89 -16.14 -22.09 -8.15
C PHE A 89 -16.16 -20.78 -7.36
N SER A 90 -16.40 -19.66 -8.04
CA SER A 90 -16.54 -18.34 -7.41
C SER A 90 -17.72 -18.27 -6.45
N GLU A 91 -18.90 -18.74 -6.87
CA GLU A 91 -20.13 -18.76 -6.05
C GLU A 91 -19.96 -19.63 -4.81
N SER A 92 -19.38 -20.82 -4.98
CA SER A 92 -19.10 -21.76 -3.89
C SER A 92 -18.03 -21.19 -2.94
N ALA A 93 -16.99 -20.53 -3.47
CA ALA A 93 -15.95 -19.92 -2.65
C ALA A 93 -16.55 -18.80 -1.79
N HIS A 94 -17.40 -17.94 -2.36
CA HIS A 94 -18.11 -16.91 -1.59
C HIS A 94 -18.96 -17.52 -0.48
N LYS A 95 -19.81 -18.50 -0.82
CA LYS A 95 -20.68 -19.21 0.13
C LYS A 95 -19.90 -19.76 1.32
N TYR A 96 -18.84 -20.53 1.05
CA TYR A 96 -18.13 -21.25 2.11
C TYR A 96 -17.12 -20.39 2.87
N ILE A 97 -16.47 -19.40 2.22
CA ILE A 97 -15.62 -18.43 2.94
C ILE A 97 -16.50 -17.55 3.85
N SER A 98 -17.64 -17.08 3.37
CA SER A 98 -18.60 -16.30 4.18
C SER A 98 -19.06 -17.09 5.39
N SER A 99 -19.48 -18.35 5.20
CA SER A 99 -19.85 -19.26 6.28
C SER A 99 -18.69 -19.47 7.27
N GLY A 100 -17.47 -19.67 6.77
CA GLY A 100 -16.27 -19.82 7.62
C GLY A 100 -15.96 -18.57 8.44
N LEU A 101 -16.13 -17.38 7.87
CA LEU A 101 -15.96 -16.11 8.59
C LEU A 101 -17.03 -15.91 9.66
N GLN A 102 -18.26 -16.37 9.44
CA GLN A 102 -19.33 -16.35 10.44
C GLN A 102 -19.02 -17.35 11.57
N GLN A 103 -18.65 -18.59 11.22
CA GLN A 103 -18.28 -19.60 12.19
C GLN A 103 -17.12 -19.17 13.09
N ALA A 104 -16.10 -18.50 12.51
CA ALA A 104 -14.95 -17.99 13.26
C ALA A 104 -15.33 -17.05 14.41
N GLN A 105 -16.44 -16.30 14.28
CA GLN A 105 -16.92 -15.37 15.32
C GLN A 105 -17.40 -16.08 16.59
N THR A 106 -17.74 -17.37 16.50
CA THR A 106 -18.22 -18.17 17.63
C THR A 106 -17.08 -18.83 18.41
N LEU A 107 -15.84 -18.69 17.96
CA LEU A 107 -14.67 -19.37 18.50
C LEU A 107 -13.86 -18.47 19.44
N PRO A 108 -13.02 -19.05 20.32
CA PRO A 108 -12.10 -18.28 21.14
C PRO A 108 -11.19 -17.36 20.30
N GLN A 109 -10.82 -16.20 20.85
CA GLN A 109 -10.14 -15.12 20.13
C GLN A 109 -8.89 -15.56 19.35
N GLU A 110 -8.03 -16.40 19.93
CA GLU A 110 -6.83 -16.91 19.25
C GLU A 110 -7.19 -17.73 18.00
N ARG A 111 -8.21 -18.57 18.12
CA ARG A 111 -8.69 -19.42 17.02
C ARG A 111 -9.43 -18.60 15.97
N GLN A 112 -10.27 -17.66 16.41
CA GLN A 112 -10.94 -16.69 15.55
C GLN A 112 -9.92 -15.94 14.68
N PHE A 113 -8.87 -15.36 15.29
CA PHE A 113 -7.83 -14.63 14.58
C PHE A 113 -7.19 -15.48 13.49
N LYS A 114 -6.74 -16.71 13.82
CA LYS A 114 -6.08 -17.59 12.85
C LYS A 114 -7.01 -17.95 11.68
N ILE A 115 -8.28 -18.24 11.94
CA ILE A 115 -9.23 -18.60 10.87
C ILE A 115 -9.50 -17.39 9.98
N VAL A 116 -9.86 -16.24 10.56
CA VAL A 116 -10.15 -15.01 9.79
C VAL A 116 -8.94 -14.62 8.93
N LEU A 117 -7.73 -14.66 9.51
CA LEU A 117 -6.50 -14.38 8.78
C LEU A 117 -6.33 -15.31 7.58
N ASN A 118 -6.48 -16.63 7.77
CA ASN A 118 -6.26 -17.58 6.68
C ASN A 118 -7.34 -17.51 5.59
N LEU A 119 -8.58 -17.21 5.96
CA LEU A 119 -9.67 -16.97 5.01
C LEU A 119 -9.43 -15.69 4.20
N LEU A 120 -8.95 -14.60 4.81
CA LEU A 120 -8.56 -13.40 4.07
C LEU A 120 -7.38 -13.65 3.13
N ILE A 121 -6.37 -14.41 3.54
CA ILE A 121 -5.26 -14.78 2.65
C ILE A 121 -5.76 -15.60 1.45
N LEU A 122 -6.72 -16.51 1.67
CA LEU A 122 -7.36 -17.26 0.59
C LEU A 122 -8.15 -16.32 -0.33
N THR A 123 -8.97 -15.41 0.22
CA THR A 123 -9.71 -14.39 -0.53
C THR A 123 -8.79 -13.55 -1.41
N ASP A 124 -7.66 -13.09 -0.86
CA ASP A 124 -6.64 -12.36 -1.62
C ASP A 124 -6.07 -13.20 -2.77
N GLY A 125 -5.74 -14.46 -2.51
CA GLY A 125 -5.23 -15.38 -3.54
C GLY A 125 -6.21 -15.63 -4.69
N LEU A 126 -7.52 -15.69 -4.39
CA LEU A 126 -8.57 -15.95 -5.38
C LEU A 126 -8.78 -14.79 -6.36
N LYS A 127 -8.44 -13.55 -5.94
CA LYS A 127 -8.52 -12.33 -6.77
C LYS A 127 -9.91 -12.14 -7.38
N ASP A 128 -10.95 -12.51 -6.63
CA ASP A 128 -12.33 -12.55 -7.14
C ASP A 128 -13.11 -11.31 -6.69
N PRO A 129 -13.60 -10.46 -7.61
CA PRO A 129 -14.43 -9.30 -7.27
C PRO A 129 -15.63 -9.63 -6.40
N ARG A 130 -16.20 -10.84 -6.51
CA ARG A 130 -17.36 -11.26 -5.72
C ARG A 130 -17.06 -11.39 -4.24
N LEU A 131 -15.79 -11.58 -3.85
CA LEU A 131 -15.36 -11.72 -2.45
C LEU A 131 -14.97 -10.39 -1.79
N ALA A 132 -14.97 -9.28 -2.54
CA ALA A 132 -14.53 -8.00 -2.03
C ALA A 132 -15.38 -7.48 -0.87
N ASP A 133 -16.67 -7.82 -0.84
CA ASP A 133 -17.59 -7.48 0.26
C ASP A 133 -17.17 -8.11 1.60
N LEU A 134 -16.70 -9.36 1.56
CA LEU A 134 -16.20 -10.08 2.74
C LEU A 134 -14.97 -9.38 3.34
N ALA A 135 -14.07 -8.89 2.48
CA ALA A 135 -12.90 -8.14 2.90
C ALA A 135 -13.25 -6.72 3.37
N ILE A 136 -14.16 -6.01 2.68
CA ILE A 136 -14.64 -4.68 3.09
C ILE A 136 -15.19 -4.73 4.53
N ALA A 137 -15.94 -5.77 4.88
CA ALA A 137 -16.47 -5.96 6.22
C ALA A 137 -15.39 -6.09 7.32
N LYS A 138 -14.12 -6.30 6.95
CA LYS A 138 -12.97 -6.45 7.86
C LYS A 138 -12.05 -5.24 7.90
N LEU A 139 -12.33 -4.17 7.15
CA LEU A 139 -11.51 -2.95 7.17
C LEU A 139 -11.52 -2.23 8.52
N LYS A 140 -12.57 -2.40 9.32
CA LYS A 140 -12.74 -1.78 10.65
C LYS A 140 -12.38 -2.73 11.80
N ASP A 141 -11.74 -3.87 11.51
CA ASP A 141 -11.34 -4.84 12.55
C ASP A 141 -10.32 -4.21 13.51
N ASN A 142 -10.38 -4.54 14.80
CA ASN A 142 -9.44 -3.99 15.79
C ASN A 142 -8.02 -4.54 15.62
N ASN A 143 -7.87 -5.70 14.98
CA ASN A 143 -6.56 -6.30 14.73
C ASN A 143 -5.92 -5.75 13.44
N ASN A 144 -4.75 -5.13 13.58
CA ASN A 144 -4.04 -4.48 12.46
C ASN A 144 -3.67 -5.47 11.34
N VAL A 145 -3.34 -6.71 11.67
CA VAL A 145 -3.03 -7.76 10.67
C VAL A 145 -4.27 -8.13 9.87
N ILE A 146 -5.45 -8.23 10.52
CA ILE A 146 -6.71 -8.47 9.83
C ILE A 146 -7.06 -7.29 8.91
N ARG A 147 -6.91 -6.04 9.39
CA ARG A 147 -7.10 -4.85 8.55
C ARG A 147 -6.16 -4.83 7.35
N TYR A 148 -4.88 -5.13 7.54
CA TYR A 148 -3.90 -5.21 6.46
C TYR A 148 -4.31 -6.21 5.38
N TRP A 149 -4.70 -7.43 5.78
CA TRP A 149 -5.15 -8.44 4.82
C TRP A 149 -6.47 -8.08 4.16
N ALA A 150 -7.39 -7.45 4.88
CA ALA A 150 -8.64 -6.94 4.32
C ALA A 150 -8.39 -5.88 3.24
N VAL A 151 -7.49 -4.92 3.49
CA VAL A 151 -7.06 -3.93 2.49
C VAL A 151 -6.43 -4.64 1.30
N ARG A 152 -5.48 -5.56 1.54
CA ARG A 152 -4.82 -6.33 0.48
C ARG A 152 -5.80 -7.06 -0.44
N CYS A 153 -6.82 -7.71 0.11
CA CYS A 153 -7.83 -8.41 -0.70
C CYS A 153 -8.50 -7.50 -1.74
N ILE A 154 -8.68 -6.21 -1.41
CA ILE A 154 -9.39 -5.24 -2.26
C ILE A 154 -8.46 -4.32 -3.07
N THR A 155 -7.15 -4.42 -2.84
CA THR A 155 -6.12 -3.62 -3.52
C THR A 155 -5.12 -4.47 -4.31
N ASN A 156 -5.29 -5.79 -4.39
CA ASN A 156 -4.29 -6.61 -5.06
C ASN A 156 -4.31 -6.40 -6.60
N PRO A 157 -3.15 -6.55 -7.28
CA PRO A 157 -3.04 -6.31 -8.72
C PRO A 157 -3.97 -7.19 -9.58
N GLY A 158 -4.27 -8.40 -9.11
CA GLY A 158 -5.16 -9.34 -9.80
C GLY A 158 -6.62 -8.86 -9.79
N LEU A 159 -7.06 -8.26 -8.71
CA LEU A 159 -8.37 -7.63 -8.59
C LEU A 159 -8.38 -6.30 -9.35
N ILE A 160 -7.35 -5.46 -9.21
CA ILE A 160 -7.24 -4.19 -9.95
C ILE A 160 -7.37 -4.40 -11.45
N SER A 161 -6.70 -5.43 -12.00
CA SER A 161 -6.78 -5.72 -13.43
C SER A 161 -8.22 -6.04 -13.88
N LYS A 162 -9.00 -6.77 -13.05
CA LYS A 162 -10.42 -7.03 -13.30
C LYS A 162 -11.29 -5.78 -13.13
N LEU A 163 -11.02 -4.96 -12.11
CA LEU A 163 -11.75 -3.71 -11.85
C LEU A 163 -11.55 -2.68 -12.97
N ASN A 164 -10.40 -2.70 -13.63
CA ASN A 164 -10.07 -1.82 -14.75
C ASN A 164 -10.74 -2.25 -16.07
N ILE A 165 -11.40 -3.42 -16.14
CA ILE A 165 -12.20 -3.82 -17.29
C ILE A 165 -13.50 -3.00 -17.30
N ALA A 166 -13.84 -2.41 -18.45
CA ALA A 166 -14.96 -1.47 -18.62
C ALA A 166 -16.36 -2.11 -18.52
N GLU A 167 -16.67 -2.70 -17.37
CA GLU A 167 -17.99 -3.23 -17.02
C GLU A 167 -18.62 -2.37 -15.92
N ALA A 168 -19.91 -2.08 -16.04
CA ALA A 168 -20.63 -1.21 -15.10
C ALA A 168 -20.57 -1.72 -13.65
N ALA A 169 -20.58 -3.05 -13.45
CA ALA A 169 -20.49 -3.66 -12.13
C ALA A 169 -19.11 -3.43 -11.48
N ASN A 170 -18.03 -3.57 -12.26
CA ASN A 170 -16.65 -3.36 -11.81
C ASN A 170 -16.42 -1.90 -11.41
N GLY A 171 -16.93 -0.96 -12.20
CA GLY A 171 -16.88 0.47 -11.87
C GLY A 171 -17.60 0.80 -10.55
N ARG A 172 -18.76 0.18 -10.28
CA ARG A 172 -19.46 0.36 -8.99
C ARG A 172 -18.67 -0.21 -7.81
N LEU A 173 -18.13 -1.42 -7.96
CA LEU A 173 -17.34 -2.05 -6.92
C LEU A 173 -16.08 -1.23 -6.60
N ALA A 174 -15.39 -0.75 -7.63
CA ALA A 174 -14.16 0.00 -7.43
C ALA A 174 -14.41 1.37 -6.76
N ARG A 175 -15.51 2.06 -7.09
CA ARG A 175 -15.93 3.26 -6.33
C ARG A 175 -16.23 2.94 -4.88
N ARG A 176 -16.91 1.83 -4.60
CA ARG A 176 -17.16 1.39 -3.22
C ARG A 176 -15.85 1.12 -2.47
N ILE A 177 -14.90 0.41 -3.09
CA ILE A 177 -13.57 0.16 -2.52
C ILE A 177 -12.87 1.49 -2.20
N THR A 178 -12.87 2.44 -3.14
CA THR A 178 -12.27 3.76 -2.94
C THR A 178 -12.90 4.50 -1.75
N GLU A 179 -14.23 4.51 -1.62
CA GLU A 179 -14.90 5.17 -0.49
C GLU A 179 -14.60 4.50 0.86
N GLU A 180 -14.54 3.17 0.90
CA GLU A 180 -14.19 2.43 2.14
C GLU A 180 -12.72 2.67 2.54
N LEU A 181 -11.81 2.71 1.56
CA LEU A 181 -10.40 3.04 1.81
C LEU A 181 -10.23 4.50 2.27
N LYS A 182 -10.98 5.44 1.69
CA LYS A 182 -11.03 6.83 2.13
C LYS A 182 -11.49 6.95 3.58
N GLN A 183 -12.52 6.20 3.99
CA GLN A 183 -12.96 6.15 5.38
C GLN A 183 -11.88 5.57 6.30
N LEU A 184 -11.20 4.49 5.86
CA LEU A 184 -10.10 3.89 6.62
C LEU A 184 -8.94 4.87 6.84
N LEU A 185 -8.54 5.62 5.80
CA LEU A 185 -7.46 6.61 5.91
C LEU A 185 -7.80 7.75 6.89
N ASN A 186 -9.08 8.09 7.03
CA ASN A 186 -9.57 9.10 7.97
C ASN A 186 -9.82 8.55 9.39
N SER A 187 -9.51 7.29 9.66
CA SER A 187 -9.71 6.70 10.98
C SER A 187 -8.70 7.22 12.01
N SER A 188 -9.07 7.14 13.30
CA SER A 188 -8.22 7.50 14.42
C SER A 188 -8.04 6.28 15.33
N PRO A 189 -6.80 5.80 15.58
CA PRO A 189 -5.54 6.32 15.05
C PRO A 189 -5.38 6.08 13.53
N ALA A 190 -4.50 6.86 12.90
CA ALA A 190 -4.20 6.71 11.48
C ALA A 190 -3.67 5.28 11.16
N PRO A 191 -3.91 4.77 9.93
CA PRO A 191 -3.41 3.45 9.53
C PRO A 191 -1.88 3.31 9.59
N GLU A 192 -1.41 2.07 9.77
CA GLU A 192 0.01 1.74 9.74
C GLU A 192 0.63 1.91 8.34
N ASP A 193 1.95 2.11 8.29
CA ASP A 193 2.69 2.40 7.06
C ASP A 193 2.53 1.28 6.00
N GLU A 194 2.36 0.02 6.41
CA GLU A 194 2.08 -1.11 5.53
C GLU A 194 0.72 -1.02 4.84
N ILE A 195 -0.31 -0.50 5.53
CA ILE A 195 -1.61 -0.25 4.93
C ILE A 195 -1.50 0.91 3.93
N LEU A 196 -0.81 1.99 4.32
CA LEU A 196 -0.59 3.13 3.43
C LEU A 196 0.16 2.72 2.15
N ALA A 197 1.14 1.82 2.25
CA ALA A 197 1.87 1.27 1.11
C ALA A 197 0.94 0.58 0.11
N VAL A 198 0.11 -0.32 0.61
CA VAL A 198 -0.80 -1.11 -0.22
C VAL A 198 -1.88 -0.24 -0.87
N VAL A 199 -2.40 0.78 -0.16
CA VAL A 199 -3.37 1.73 -0.75
C VAL A 199 -2.69 2.64 -1.79
N THR A 200 -1.42 3.01 -1.57
CA THR A 200 -0.63 3.79 -2.55
C THR A 200 -0.47 3.04 -3.87
N GLU A 201 -0.15 1.74 -3.81
CA GLU A 201 -0.03 0.88 -5.00
C GLU A 201 -1.37 0.80 -5.74
N PHE A 202 -2.47 0.55 -5.03
CA PHE A 202 -3.81 0.56 -5.62
C PHE A 202 -4.14 1.86 -6.34
N ALA A 203 -3.86 3.00 -5.70
CA ALA A 203 -4.18 4.29 -6.27
C ALA A 203 -3.28 4.65 -7.47
N ALA A 204 -2.06 4.09 -7.52
CA ALA A 204 -1.14 4.23 -8.65
C ALA A 204 -1.56 3.39 -9.87
N GLU A 205 -2.03 2.17 -9.66
CA GLU A 205 -2.37 1.22 -10.74
C GLU A 205 -3.81 1.36 -11.26
N SER A 206 -4.72 1.92 -10.45
CA SER A 206 -6.10 2.13 -10.85
C SER A 206 -6.24 3.23 -11.91
N ILE A 207 -7.10 2.99 -12.90
CA ILE A 207 -7.46 4.00 -13.92
C ILE A 207 -8.55 4.96 -13.46
N LEU A 208 -9.10 4.73 -12.28
CA LEU A 208 -10.27 5.45 -11.79
C LEU A 208 -9.85 6.83 -11.26
N PRO A 209 -10.44 7.92 -11.75
CA PRO A 209 -10.11 9.26 -11.26
C PRO A 209 -10.27 9.40 -9.74
N GLU A 210 -11.22 8.69 -9.15
CA GLU A 210 -11.53 8.74 -7.74
C GLU A 210 -10.37 8.25 -6.85
N THR A 211 -9.44 7.43 -7.36
CA THR A 211 -8.30 6.96 -6.56
C THR A 211 -7.22 8.02 -6.36
N GLU A 212 -7.22 9.10 -7.14
CA GLU A 212 -6.29 10.22 -6.95
C GLU A 212 -6.50 10.92 -5.60
N ILE A 213 -7.74 10.92 -5.10
CA ILE A 213 -8.08 11.42 -3.77
C ILE A 213 -7.35 10.62 -2.68
N LEU A 214 -7.20 9.30 -2.85
CA LEU A 214 -6.47 8.47 -1.90
C LEU A 214 -4.99 8.84 -1.83
N LEU A 215 -4.35 9.12 -2.98
CA LEU A 215 -2.94 9.56 -3.00
C LEU A 215 -2.76 10.88 -2.26
N LYS A 216 -3.67 11.85 -2.46
CA LYS A 216 -3.63 13.13 -1.75
C LYS A 216 -3.76 12.93 -0.23
N GLN A 217 -4.73 12.13 0.21
CA GLN A 217 -4.92 11.82 1.63
C GLN A 217 -3.72 11.11 2.25
N ILE A 218 -3.12 10.14 1.54
CA ILE A 218 -1.90 9.48 2.01
C ILE A 218 -0.77 10.48 2.14
N ALA A 219 -0.58 11.36 1.14
CA ALA A 219 0.43 12.40 1.21
C ALA A 219 0.20 13.33 2.41
N ASP A 220 -1.03 13.74 2.68
CA ASP A 220 -1.38 14.58 3.84
C ASP A 220 -1.12 13.87 5.18
N ILE A 221 -1.46 12.57 5.28
CA ILE A 221 -1.13 11.74 6.46
C ILE A 221 0.39 11.73 6.67
N ARG A 222 1.16 11.50 5.61
CA ARG A 222 2.63 11.46 5.69
C ARG A 222 3.20 12.83 6.05
N ILE A 223 2.76 13.91 5.40
CA ILE A 223 3.15 15.30 5.70
C ILE A 223 2.93 15.60 7.19
N LYS A 224 1.77 15.23 7.74
CA LYS A 224 1.47 15.39 9.16
C LYS A 224 2.41 14.55 10.03
N GLN A 225 2.63 13.28 9.71
CA GLN A 225 3.56 12.43 10.46
C GLN A 225 5.01 12.97 10.43
N TYR A 226 5.43 13.60 9.33
CA TYR A 226 6.72 14.30 9.28
C TYR A 226 6.72 15.48 10.24
N ALA A 227 5.70 16.34 10.18
CA ALA A 227 5.56 17.51 11.06
C ALA A 227 5.52 17.12 12.55
N ASP A 228 4.88 16.00 12.88
CA ASP A 228 4.79 15.43 14.23
C ASP A 228 6.03 14.60 14.63
N TRP A 229 7.05 14.51 13.76
CA TRP A 229 8.25 13.67 13.94
C TRP A 229 7.95 12.18 14.21
N SER A 230 6.79 11.69 13.78
CA SER A 230 6.29 10.35 14.11
C SER A 230 6.52 9.29 13.01
N VAL A 231 7.08 9.66 11.85
CA VAL A 231 7.39 8.70 10.78
C VAL A 231 8.36 7.63 11.28
N LYS A 232 8.02 6.35 11.06
CA LYS A 232 8.84 5.20 11.43
C LYS A 232 9.51 4.53 10.22
N TYR A 233 8.88 4.60 9.05
CA TYR A 233 9.37 3.95 7.84
C TYR A 233 9.32 4.92 6.64
N GLU A 234 10.45 5.56 6.33
CA GLU A 234 10.54 6.57 5.27
C GLU A 234 10.52 5.97 3.85
N LEU A 235 10.89 4.70 3.66
CA LEU A 235 10.94 4.07 2.33
C LEU A 235 9.57 4.01 1.62
N LEU A 236 8.46 4.06 2.36
CA LEU A 236 7.12 4.20 1.79
C LEU A 236 7.02 5.45 0.89
N ASP A 237 7.68 6.54 1.29
CA ASP A 237 7.52 7.83 0.64
C ASP A 237 8.07 7.86 -0.78
N SER A 238 9.01 6.96 -1.13
CA SER A 238 9.40 6.72 -2.52
C SER A 238 8.20 6.32 -3.38
N ALA A 239 7.35 5.41 -2.90
CA ALA A 239 6.18 4.96 -3.65
C ALA A 239 5.15 6.10 -3.78
N VAL A 240 4.87 6.80 -2.68
CA VAL A 240 3.93 7.93 -2.66
C VAL A 240 4.36 9.03 -3.63
N LEU A 241 5.63 9.47 -3.55
CA LEU A 241 6.15 10.54 -4.40
C LEU A 241 6.22 10.15 -5.88
N LYS A 242 6.59 8.91 -6.22
CA LYS A 242 6.55 8.44 -7.61
C LYS A 242 5.12 8.41 -8.15
N SER A 243 4.16 7.95 -7.35
CA SER A 243 2.75 7.93 -7.73
C SER A 243 2.21 9.34 -7.98
N LEU A 244 2.52 10.29 -7.10
CA LEU A 244 2.16 11.70 -7.30
C LEU A 244 2.84 12.29 -8.55
N ALA A 245 4.15 12.04 -8.75
CA ALA A 245 4.89 12.53 -9.92
C ALA A 245 4.32 12.01 -11.24
N ASN A 246 3.96 10.73 -11.30
CA ASN A 246 3.33 10.13 -12.49
C ASN A 246 1.96 10.73 -12.80
N LYS A 247 1.24 11.23 -11.78
CA LYS A 247 -0.03 11.93 -11.96
C LYS A 247 0.16 13.38 -12.43
N ILE A 248 1.22 14.06 -12.01
CA ILE A 248 1.58 15.41 -12.45
C ILE A 248 2.01 15.41 -13.92
N ASN A 249 2.89 14.48 -14.32
CA ASN A 249 3.35 14.37 -15.70
C ASN A 249 3.08 12.97 -16.26
N PRO A 250 1.89 12.73 -16.84
CA PRO A 250 1.47 11.41 -17.30
C PRO A 250 2.13 10.96 -18.62
N ALA A 251 3.20 11.62 -19.08
CA ALA A 251 3.82 11.41 -20.39
C ALA A 251 4.23 9.95 -20.71
N ASP A 252 4.34 9.08 -19.71
CA ASP A 252 4.62 7.65 -19.87
C ASP A 252 3.38 6.73 -19.81
N SER A 253 2.17 7.28 -19.62
CA SER A 253 0.94 6.50 -19.51
C SER A 253 0.09 6.62 -20.78
N ASN A 254 0.03 5.55 -21.58
CA ASN A 254 -0.82 5.37 -22.77
C ASN A 254 -2.34 5.39 -22.47
N LYS A 255 -2.84 6.34 -21.67
CA LYS A 255 -4.25 6.45 -21.28
C LYS A 255 -4.76 7.87 -21.51
N SER A 256 -4.98 8.14 -22.79
CA SER A 256 -5.84 9.20 -23.33
C SER A 256 -7.30 8.86 -23.03
N VAL A 257 -7.79 9.26 -21.86
CA VAL A 257 -9.22 9.60 -21.65
C VAL A 257 -9.27 10.61 -20.50
N ASP A 258 -9.90 11.77 -20.73
CA ASP A 258 -10.18 12.87 -19.80
C ASP A 258 -9.02 13.76 -19.32
N SER A 259 -8.46 14.55 -20.24
CA SER A 259 -7.58 15.68 -19.94
C SER A 259 -8.26 16.81 -19.15
N ALA A 260 -9.58 17.02 -19.30
CA ALA A 260 -10.29 18.16 -18.69
C ALA A 260 -10.57 18.04 -17.18
N ARG A 261 -10.64 16.83 -16.61
CA ARG A 261 -10.79 16.62 -15.15
C ARG A 261 -9.44 16.69 -14.44
N ARG A 262 -8.37 16.22 -15.09
CA ARG A 262 -6.99 16.23 -14.56
C ARG A 262 -6.46 17.65 -14.30
N ILE A 263 -6.78 18.61 -15.18
CA ILE A 263 -6.36 20.02 -15.05
C ILE A 263 -6.81 20.66 -13.73
N ARG A 264 -7.93 20.20 -13.13
CA ARG A 264 -8.46 20.78 -11.89
C ARG A 264 -7.72 20.35 -10.62
N ASP A 265 -7.18 19.13 -10.61
CA ASP A 265 -6.56 18.54 -9.41
C ASP A 265 -5.03 18.53 -9.47
N GLU A 266 -4.47 18.79 -10.66
CA GLU A 266 -3.02 18.87 -10.92
C GLU A 266 -2.26 19.82 -9.97
N PRO A 267 -2.77 21.05 -9.65
CA PRO A 267 -2.08 21.95 -8.73
C PRO A 267 -2.00 21.39 -7.30
N GLU A 268 -3.02 20.66 -6.85
CA GLU A 268 -3.06 20.09 -5.51
C GLU A 268 -2.14 18.87 -5.39
N ILE A 269 -2.12 17.99 -6.41
CA ILE A 269 -1.19 16.85 -6.44
C ILE A 269 0.26 17.35 -6.47
N ALA A 270 0.56 18.39 -7.27
CA ALA A 270 1.87 19.03 -7.29
C ALA A 270 2.25 19.62 -5.93
N ARG A 271 1.31 20.28 -5.25
CA ARG A 271 1.48 20.79 -3.87
C ARG A 271 1.81 19.66 -2.89
N CYS A 272 1.05 18.56 -2.90
CA CYS A 272 1.31 17.40 -2.04
C CYS A 272 2.69 16.79 -2.31
N PHE A 273 3.08 16.63 -3.58
CA PHE A 273 4.40 16.14 -3.96
C PHE A 273 5.51 17.04 -3.41
N ALA A 274 5.43 18.35 -3.67
CA ALA A 274 6.46 19.28 -3.25
C ALA A 274 6.54 19.42 -1.73
N GLN A 275 5.40 19.46 -1.03
CA GLN A 275 5.36 19.53 0.43
C GLN A 275 5.95 18.28 1.10
N LEU A 276 5.53 17.09 0.66
CA LEU A 276 6.06 15.84 1.19
C LEU A 276 7.57 15.70 0.93
N TYR A 277 8.01 15.95 -0.31
CA TYR A 277 9.42 15.84 -0.66
C TYR A 277 10.28 16.88 0.09
N SER A 278 9.76 18.09 0.29
CA SER A 278 10.39 19.12 1.11
C SER A 278 10.60 18.64 2.55
N HIS A 279 9.58 18.03 3.19
CA HIS A 279 9.75 17.49 4.54
C HIS A 279 10.76 16.35 4.63
N ILE A 280 10.87 15.50 3.61
CA ILE A 280 11.89 14.45 3.54
C ILE A 280 13.29 15.04 3.52
N MET A 281 13.53 16.03 2.65
CA MET A 281 14.82 16.74 2.60
C MET A 281 15.13 17.46 3.92
N GLN A 282 14.14 18.17 4.48
CA GLN A 282 14.30 18.87 5.76
C GLN A 282 14.56 17.91 6.92
N ARG A 283 13.91 16.74 6.97
CA ARG A 283 14.16 15.73 8.02
C ARG A 283 15.58 15.19 7.92
N TYR A 284 16.11 14.98 6.71
CA TYR A 284 17.50 14.59 6.52
C TYR A 284 18.48 15.69 6.96
N LEU A 285 18.17 16.96 6.64
CA LEU A 285 18.99 18.13 7.00
C LEU A 285 18.98 18.42 8.52
N LYS A 286 17.82 18.32 9.16
CA LYS A 286 17.59 18.67 10.57
C LYS A 286 17.81 17.50 11.53
N GLY A 287 17.75 16.26 11.06
CA GLY A 287 17.65 15.05 11.87
C GLY A 287 18.91 14.69 12.67
N GLN A 288 19.25 15.51 13.67
CA GLN A 288 20.18 15.14 14.73
C GLN A 288 19.52 14.04 15.56
N GLY A 289 20.13 12.86 15.63
CA GLY A 289 19.60 11.71 16.38
C GLY A 289 18.73 10.72 15.58
N LEU A 290 18.63 10.84 14.26
CA LEU A 290 18.06 9.78 13.43
C LEU A 290 18.92 8.50 13.53
N SER A 291 18.28 7.33 13.60
CA SER A 291 19.00 6.07 13.50
C SER A 291 19.65 5.93 12.11
N ASP A 292 20.74 5.17 12.02
CA ASP A 292 21.40 4.89 10.74
C ASP A 292 20.45 4.30 9.70
N ASN A 293 19.49 3.47 10.12
CA ASN A 293 18.47 2.91 9.25
C ASN A 293 17.55 4.00 8.67
N ASN A 294 17.03 4.90 9.51
CA ASN A 294 16.17 6.00 9.07
C ASN A 294 16.93 6.94 8.13
N LYS A 295 18.20 7.25 8.45
CA LYS A 295 19.05 8.06 7.57
C LYS A 295 19.24 7.38 6.21
N GLN A 296 19.54 6.08 6.19
CA GLN A 296 19.66 5.30 4.93
C GLN A 296 18.36 5.23 4.13
N TYR A 297 17.20 5.17 4.80
CA TYR A 297 15.90 5.21 4.14
C TYR A 297 15.66 6.57 3.49
N LEU A 298 15.90 7.67 4.20
CA LEU A 298 15.82 9.01 3.63
C LEU A 298 16.76 9.18 2.43
N VAL A 299 18.01 8.73 2.54
CA VAL A 299 18.95 8.71 1.38
C VAL A 299 18.34 7.97 0.20
N SER A 300 17.78 6.78 0.43
CA SER A 300 17.18 5.98 -0.64
C SER A 300 16.03 6.71 -1.33
N VAL A 301 15.16 7.39 -0.56
CA VAL A 301 14.06 8.19 -1.12
C VAL A 301 14.60 9.38 -1.91
N LEU A 302 15.56 10.13 -1.37
CA LEU A 302 16.13 11.31 -2.04
C LEU A 302 16.72 10.96 -3.41
N LEU A 303 17.53 9.89 -3.47
CA LEU A 303 18.17 9.43 -4.70
C LEU A 303 17.16 8.87 -5.70
N GLU A 304 16.17 8.11 -5.24
CA GLU A 304 15.16 7.53 -6.12
C GLU A 304 14.27 8.60 -6.76
N ILE A 305 13.90 9.64 -5.99
CA ILE A 305 13.05 10.72 -6.49
C ILE A 305 13.80 11.69 -7.39
N GLU A 306 15.08 11.95 -7.13
CA GLU A 306 15.98 12.66 -8.05
C GLU A 306 16.04 11.98 -9.43
N ASP A 307 16.31 10.68 -9.45
CA ASP A 307 16.47 9.89 -10.68
C ASP A 307 15.14 9.68 -11.42
N LYS A 308 14.08 9.29 -10.71
CA LYS A 308 12.83 8.83 -11.35
C LYS A 308 11.78 9.92 -11.56
N SER A 309 11.78 10.98 -10.76
CA SER A 309 10.68 11.95 -10.74
C SER A 309 11.12 13.36 -11.10
N LEU A 310 12.11 13.93 -10.39
CA LEU A 310 12.47 15.33 -10.58
C LEU A 310 13.02 15.64 -11.96
N SER A 311 13.87 14.76 -12.49
CA SER A 311 14.42 14.91 -13.84
C SER A 311 13.30 15.00 -14.89
N LYS A 312 12.21 14.25 -14.71
CA LYS A 312 11.03 14.27 -15.60
C LYS A 312 10.16 15.51 -15.40
N LEU A 313 9.96 15.95 -14.15
CA LEU A 313 9.12 17.10 -13.82
C LEU A 313 9.76 18.43 -14.25
N LEU A 314 11.09 18.55 -14.14
CA LEU A 314 11.83 19.76 -14.48
C LEU A 314 12.22 19.82 -15.96
N GLY A 315 12.36 18.66 -16.62
CA GLY A 315 12.71 18.56 -18.04
C GLY A 315 14.15 18.97 -18.36
N LYS A 316 15.03 19.09 -17.35
CA LYS A 316 16.45 19.47 -17.46
C LYS A 316 17.33 18.85 -16.36
N THR A 317 18.64 18.80 -16.64
CA THR A 317 19.90 18.54 -15.87
C THR A 317 19.85 17.81 -14.52
N PRO A 318 20.82 16.90 -14.22
CA PRO A 318 20.94 16.25 -12.92
C PRO A 318 21.05 17.26 -11.77
N LEU A 319 20.25 17.01 -10.74
CA LEU A 319 20.41 17.66 -9.45
C LEU A 319 21.73 17.22 -8.79
N ASN A 320 22.18 17.98 -7.78
CA ASN A 320 23.34 17.60 -6.99
C ASN A 320 22.95 16.90 -5.68
N ILE A 321 21.72 16.37 -5.57
CA ILE A 321 21.25 15.73 -4.34
C ILE A 321 22.06 14.47 -4.09
N LYS A 322 22.25 13.64 -5.12
CA LYS A 322 23.14 12.47 -5.05
C LYS A 322 24.53 12.82 -4.54
N ARG A 323 25.17 13.80 -5.18
CA ARG A 323 26.51 14.25 -4.79
C ARG A 323 26.55 14.76 -3.35
N ALA A 324 25.56 15.56 -2.94
CA ALA A 324 25.48 16.11 -1.59
C ALA A 324 25.31 15.02 -0.53
N VAL A 325 24.47 14.03 -0.80
CA VAL A 325 24.21 12.90 0.10
C VAL A 325 25.42 11.97 0.19
N GLU A 326 26.02 11.58 -0.95
CA GLU A 326 27.20 10.71 -0.99
C GLU A 326 28.41 11.33 -0.29
N GLN A 327 28.57 12.66 -0.36
CA GLN A 327 29.65 13.40 0.31
C GLN A 327 29.29 13.84 1.74
N ASN A 328 28.08 13.53 2.23
CA ASN A 328 27.54 14.05 3.49
C ASN A 328 27.66 15.59 3.60
N ASN A 329 27.53 16.30 2.49
CA ASN A 329 27.65 17.75 2.39
C ASN A 329 26.27 18.40 2.59
N LEU A 330 25.91 18.64 3.86
CA LEU A 330 24.61 19.22 4.23
C LEU A 330 24.42 20.64 3.68
N SER A 331 25.51 21.42 3.51
CA SER A 331 25.44 22.75 2.92
C SER A 331 25.03 22.68 1.45
N LEU A 332 25.61 21.76 0.67
CA LEU A 332 25.24 21.56 -0.73
C LEU A 332 23.79 21.07 -0.83
N LEU A 333 23.37 20.16 0.06
CA LEU A 333 21.98 19.70 0.07
C LEU A 333 20.99 20.83 0.42
N GLY A 334 21.36 21.72 1.35
CA GLY A 334 20.58 22.91 1.67
C GLY A 334 20.44 23.88 0.49
N GLN A 335 21.51 24.05 -0.31
CA GLN A 335 21.45 24.84 -1.55
C GLN A 335 20.51 24.21 -2.58
N GLU A 336 20.57 22.88 -2.76
CA GLU A 336 19.63 22.18 -3.65
C GLU A 336 18.18 22.27 -3.16
N TYR A 337 17.97 22.24 -1.84
CA TYR A 337 16.65 22.47 -1.24
C TYR A 337 16.11 23.86 -1.60
N GLU A 338 16.88 24.93 -1.37
CA GLU A 338 16.45 26.29 -1.72
C GLU A 338 16.26 26.48 -3.22
N ARG A 339 17.10 25.84 -4.06
CA ARG A 339 16.94 25.88 -5.52
C ARG A 339 15.63 25.24 -5.95
N LEU A 340 15.30 24.06 -5.43
CA LEU A 340 14.11 23.31 -5.79
C LEU A 340 12.83 23.99 -5.31
N PHE A 341 12.78 24.34 -4.02
CA PHE A 341 11.54 24.73 -3.37
C PHE A 341 11.41 26.24 -3.18
N GLY A 342 12.53 26.94 -3.10
CA GLY A 342 12.60 28.36 -2.81
C GLY A 342 12.76 28.64 -1.33
N ASN A 343 12.48 29.89 -0.98
CA ASN A 343 12.51 30.40 0.38
C ASN A 343 11.33 31.37 0.60
N ARG A 344 11.32 32.10 1.73
CA ARG A 344 10.22 33.01 2.09
C ARG A 344 9.99 34.14 1.07
N THR A 345 10.99 34.49 0.27
CA THR A 345 10.93 35.63 -0.64
C THR A 345 10.92 35.24 -2.12
N LYS A 346 11.34 34.03 -2.46
CA LYS A 346 11.50 33.58 -3.85
C LYS A 346 11.03 32.15 -4.03
N ALA A 347 10.21 31.92 -5.05
CA ALA A 347 9.81 30.57 -5.45
C ALA A 347 10.98 29.79 -6.03
N GLY A 348 11.06 28.50 -5.70
CA GLY A 348 12.04 27.58 -6.28
C GLY A 348 11.66 27.12 -7.69
N GLU A 349 12.56 26.36 -8.30
CA GLU A 349 12.39 25.85 -9.65
C GLU A 349 11.19 24.92 -9.79
N LEU A 350 11.00 23.99 -8.84
CA LEU A 350 9.88 23.05 -8.85
C LEU A 350 8.55 23.79 -8.65
N THR A 351 8.50 24.70 -7.67
CA THR A 351 7.35 25.55 -7.39
C THR A 351 6.95 26.37 -8.61
N SER A 352 7.91 26.99 -9.29
CA SER A 352 7.66 27.83 -10.47
C SER A 352 7.24 26.99 -11.67
N LYS A 353 7.90 25.86 -11.90
CA LYS A 353 7.65 24.97 -13.04
C LYS A 353 6.26 24.35 -13.01
N LEU A 354 5.80 23.96 -11.82
CA LEU A 354 4.50 23.33 -11.60
C LEU A 354 3.42 24.32 -11.16
N ASN A 355 3.73 25.63 -11.12
CA ASN A 355 2.83 26.70 -10.70
C ASN A 355 2.12 26.40 -9.36
N ILE A 356 2.89 25.93 -8.36
CA ILE A 356 2.35 25.45 -7.09
C ILE A 356 1.91 26.64 -6.23
N ASP A 357 0.70 26.56 -5.69
CA ASP A 357 0.22 27.45 -4.64
C ASP A 357 0.27 26.74 -3.28
N TYR A 358 1.09 27.24 -2.36
CA TYR A 358 1.18 26.72 -0.99
C TYR A 358 0.18 27.41 -0.03
N GLY A 359 -0.65 28.32 -0.54
CA GLY A 359 -1.61 29.09 0.25
C GLY A 359 -1.02 30.36 0.83
N THR A 360 -1.56 30.81 1.96
CA THR A 360 -1.14 32.03 2.64
C THR A 360 -0.69 31.76 4.08
N ASP A 361 0.20 32.60 4.59
CA ASP A 361 0.59 32.59 6.00
C ASP A 361 -0.51 33.22 6.89
N ALA A 362 -0.29 33.20 8.20
CA ALA A 362 -1.22 33.79 9.17
C ALA A 362 -1.48 35.31 8.97
N ASN A 363 -0.61 35.99 8.21
CA ASN A 363 -0.75 37.41 7.87
C ASN A 363 -1.36 37.63 6.47
N GLY A 364 -1.89 36.57 5.84
CA GLY A 364 -2.47 36.63 4.50
C GLY A 364 -1.45 36.77 3.37
N ARG A 365 -0.14 36.61 3.63
CA ARG A 365 0.90 36.68 2.59
C ARG A 365 1.03 35.34 1.89
N LYS A 366 1.14 35.36 0.56
CA LYS A 366 1.33 34.15 -0.24
C LYS A 366 2.62 33.42 0.16
N LEU A 367 2.51 32.12 0.40
CA LEU A 367 3.65 31.24 0.65
C LEU A 367 4.36 30.92 -0.67
N MET A 368 5.62 31.32 -0.76
CA MET A 368 6.46 31.13 -1.96
C MET A 368 7.20 29.77 -1.96
N ALA A 369 7.18 29.06 -0.84
CA ALA A 369 7.85 27.79 -0.64
C ALA A 369 6.98 26.87 0.25
N PRO A 370 7.23 25.55 0.25
CA PRO A 370 6.59 24.61 1.16
C PRO A 370 6.73 25.02 2.63
N GLN A 371 5.79 24.56 3.45
CA GLN A 371 5.88 24.72 4.90
C GLN A 371 7.15 24.06 5.43
N LEU A 372 7.82 24.74 6.37
CA LEU A 372 9.01 24.22 7.00
C LEU A 372 8.65 23.11 8.01
N LEU A 373 9.48 22.07 8.06
CA LEU A 373 9.41 21.06 9.10
C LEU A 373 9.70 21.72 10.45
N PRO A 374 8.89 21.49 11.51
CA PRO A 374 9.21 21.92 12.86
C PRO A 374 10.57 21.38 13.32
N ASP A 375 11.17 22.01 14.32
CA ASP A 375 12.41 21.50 14.91
C ASP A 375 12.17 20.15 15.62
N PRO A 376 13.17 19.25 15.64
CA PRO A 376 13.01 17.96 16.29
C PRO A 376 12.68 18.12 17.77
N PRO A 377 11.82 17.24 18.34
CA PRO A 377 11.57 17.25 19.77
C PRO A 377 12.87 16.99 20.52
N GLU A 378 13.06 17.67 21.66
CA GLU A 378 14.22 17.45 22.52
C GLU A 378 14.26 16.00 22.99
N ILE A 379 15.40 15.33 22.81
CA ILE A 379 15.62 13.98 23.36
C ILE A 379 15.59 14.14 24.89
N PRO A 380 14.71 13.44 25.63
CA PRO A 380 14.69 13.52 27.08
C PRO A 380 16.08 13.16 27.59
N LYS A 381 16.74 14.08 28.29
CA LYS A 381 18.01 13.80 28.97
C LYS A 381 17.76 12.63 29.93
N SER A 382 18.56 11.58 29.82
CA SER A 382 18.48 10.43 30.73
C SER A 382 18.54 10.94 32.18
N PRO A 383 17.63 10.51 33.08
CA PRO A 383 17.68 10.90 34.48
C PRO A 383 18.89 10.23 35.13
N GLY A 384 20.03 10.91 35.09
CA GLY A 384 21.28 10.39 35.65
C GLY A 384 22.52 11.28 35.49
N GLU A 385 22.45 12.38 34.74
CA GLU A 385 23.62 13.24 34.48
C GLU A 385 23.72 14.48 35.38
N ASP A 386 22.97 14.53 36.49
CA ASP A 386 22.93 15.70 37.40
C ASP A 386 23.50 15.47 38.81
N THR A 387 24.16 14.33 39.10
CA THR A 387 24.73 14.07 40.45
C THR A 387 26.26 14.08 40.53
N ARG A 388 26.98 14.63 39.56
CA ARG A 388 28.45 14.83 39.68
C ARG A 388 28.88 16.30 39.70
N LYS A 389 28.22 17.11 40.54
CA LYS A 389 28.80 18.35 41.08
C LYS A 389 28.35 18.59 42.53
N ALA A 390 28.89 17.81 43.46
CA ALA A 390 29.02 18.16 44.86
C ALA A 390 30.17 17.33 45.44
N GLY A 391 31.41 17.78 45.26
CA GLY A 391 32.30 18.18 46.37
C GLY A 391 33.27 17.05 46.73
N PRO A 392 34.40 17.30 47.42
CA PRO A 392 34.81 18.53 48.11
C PRO A 392 35.71 19.46 47.29
#